data_AF-A0A2K4YGJ0-F1
#
_entry.id   AF-A0A2K4YGJ0-F1
#
_cell.length_a   1.000
_cell.length_b   1.000
_cell.length_c   1.000
_cell.angle_alpha   90.00
_cell.angle_beta   90.00
_cell.angle_gamma   90.00
#
_symmetry.space_group_name_H-M   'P 1'
#
loop_
_entity.id
_entity.type
_entity.pdbx_description
1 polymer ?
#
loop_
_entity_poly.entity_id
_entity_poly.type
_entity_poly.pdbx_seq_one_letter_code
_entity_poly.pdbx_strand_id
1 'polypeptide(L)'
;MRTLTVDSQGMATLAKPHEEASVQALQAAHAADGIASKVERSHGVFSGHSSARFADMEQIRRHAAVSIAAVGSELAAKLRAAGYVYARVDDSLSANLDK
;
A
#
# COMPACT_ATOMS: atom_id res chain seq x y z
N MET A 1 -23.17 2.68 -10.02
CA MET A 1 -22.08 2.37 -10.96
C MET A 1 -21.23 3.63 -11.06
N ARG A 2 -19.98 3.61 -10.60
CA ARG A 2 -19.11 4.81 -10.62
C ARG A 2 -18.53 4.91 -12.02
N THR A 3 -18.87 5.95 -12.77
CA THR A 3 -18.30 6.20 -14.10
C THR A 3 -16.79 6.32 -13.93
N LEU A 4 -16.04 5.42 -14.57
CA LEU A 4 -14.59 5.51 -14.62
C LEU A 4 -14.27 6.66 -15.59
N THR A 5 -13.97 7.84 -15.07
CA THR A 5 -13.40 8.90 -15.90
C THR A 5 -11.97 8.50 -16.21
N VAL A 6 -11.76 8.04 -17.44
CA VAL A 6 -10.48 7.51 -17.91
C VAL A 6 -9.61 8.67 -18.40
N ASP A 7 -9.24 9.54 -17.46
CA ASP A 7 -8.33 10.66 -17.66
C ASP A 7 -7.25 10.66 -16.57
N SER A 8 -6.23 11.50 -16.75
CA SER A 8 -5.10 11.58 -15.82
C SER A 8 -5.52 11.91 -14.38
N GLN A 9 -6.53 12.77 -14.21
CA GLN A 9 -7.01 13.24 -12.92
C GLN A 9 -7.88 12.19 -12.20
N GLY A 10 -8.73 11.49 -12.95
CA GLY A 10 -9.56 10.38 -12.49
C GLY A 10 -8.70 9.21 -12.03
N MET A 11 -7.68 8.85 -12.82
CA MET A 11 -6.75 7.79 -12.44
C MET A 11 -5.88 8.16 -11.24
N ALA A 12 -5.42 9.41 -11.13
CA ALA A 12 -4.71 9.89 -9.94
C ALA A 12 -5.58 9.84 -8.68
N THR A 13 -6.87 10.17 -8.81
CA THR A 13 -7.84 10.09 -7.71
C THR A 13 -8.07 8.65 -7.27
N LEU A 14 -8.09 7.69 -8.20
CA LEU A 14 -8.18 6.26 -7.88
C LEU A 14 -6.88 5.70 -7.31
N ALA A 15 -5.73 6.24 -7.68
CA ALA A 15 -4.42 5.80 -7.18
C ALA A 15 -4.21 6.18 -5.71
N LYS A 16 -4.72 7.35 -5.29
CA LYS A 16 -4.47 7.93 -3.96
C LYS A 16 -4.83 6.99 -2.79
N PRO A 17 -6.02 6.36 -2.73
CA PRO A 17 -6.35 5.42 -1.65
C PRO A 17 -5.41 4.21 -1.55
N HIS A 18 -4.87 3.73 -2.68
CA HIS A 18 -3.94 2.59 -2.68
C HIS A 18 -2.56 2.98 -2.13
N GLU A 19 -2.14 4.22 -2.38
CA GLU A 19 -0.91 4.77 -1.80
C GLU A 19 -1.06 5.04 -0.30
N GLU A 20 -2.19 5.60 0.12
CA GLU A 20 -2.52 5.78 1.54
C GLU A 20 -2.57 4.42 2.27
N ALA A 21 -3.21 3.41 1.68
CA ALA A 21 -3.25 2.06 2.23
C ALA A 21 -1.84 1.44 2.32
N SER A 22 -0.97 1.69 1.34
CA SER A 22 0.42 1.23 1.38
C SER A 22 1.21 1.85 2.53
N VAL A 23 1.09 3.17 2.71
CA VAL A 23 1.72 3.89 3.82
C VAL A 23 1.19 3.38 5.17
N GLN A 24 -0.12 3.21 5.30
CA GLN A 24 -0.74 2.68 6.52
C GLN A 24 -0.30 1.24 6.81
N ALA A 25 -0.16 0.40 5.78
CA ALA A 25 0.34 -0.95 5.95
C ALA A 25 1.80 -0.94 6.47
N LEU A 26 2.68 -0.10 5.92
CA LEU A 26 4.05 0.05 6.43
C LEU A 26 4.07 0.56 7.87
N GLN A 27 3.24 1.55 8.22
CA GLN A 27 3.11 2.01 9.59
C GLN A 27 2.63 0.91 10.52
N ALA A 28 1.63 0.14 10.07
CA ALA A 28 1.17 -1.02 10.79
C ALA A 28 2.34 -1.98 11.00
N ALA A 29 3.18 -2.28 10.00
CA ALA A 29 4.33 -3.21 10.10
C ALA A 29 5.25 -2.95 11.30
N HIS A 30 5.29 -1.73 11.83
CA HIS A 30 6.10 -1.33 12.99
C HIS A 30 5.33 -1.17 14.31
N ALA A 31 3.99 -1.13 14.28
CA ALA A 31 3.16 -0.88 15.46
C ALA A 31 3.37 -1.89 16.62
N ALA A 32 3.67 -3.14 16.28
CA ALA A 32 3.92 -4.22 17.25
C ALA A 32 5.41 -4.53 17.45
N ASP A 33 6.33 -3.66 17.01
CA ASP A 33 7.76 -3.93 17.19
C ASP A 33 8.09 -4.04 18.69
N GLY A 34 8.80 -5.11 19.03
CA GLY A 34 9.21 -5.43 20.40
C GLY A 34 8.04 -5.83 21.29
N ILE A 35 6.94 -6.37 20.72
CA ILE A 35 5.77 -6.79 21.50
C ILE A 35 6.11 -7.85 22.55
N ALA A 36 7.05 -8.76 22.25
CA ALA A 36 7.55 -9.75 23.21
C ALA A 36 8.07 -9.07 24.48
N SER A 37 9.01 -8.12 24.34
CA SER A 37 9.58 -7.39 25.49
C SER A 37 8.57 -6.46 26.17
N LYS A 38 7.59 -5.92 25.44
CA LYS A 38 6.50 -5.13 26.04
C LYS A 38 5.60 -5.99 26.91
N VAL A 39 5.21 -7.18 26.44
CA VAL A 39 4.39 -8.13 27.20
C VAL A 39 5.15 -8.68 28.40
N GLU A 40 6.44 -8.99 28.23
CA GLU A 40 7.33 -9.40 29.31
C GLU A 40 7.36 -8.35 30.43
N ARG A 41 7.61 -7.08 30.10
CA ARG A 41 7.64 -5.98 31.08
C ARG A 41 6.29 -5.69 31.74
N SER A 42 5.18 -5.81 31.00
CA SER A 42 3.85 -5.42 31.50
C SER A 42 3.08 -6.53 32.19
N HIS A 43 3.27 -7.79 31.80
CA HIS A 43 2.51 -8.94 32.30
C HIS A 43 3.39 -9.96 33.03
N GLY A 44 4.71 -9.75 33.12
CA GLY A 44 5.62 -10.67 33.81
C GLY A 44 5.75 -12.04 33.15
N VAL A 45 5.40 -12.16 31.86
CA VAL A 45 5.49 -13.42 31.12
C VAL A 45 6.94 -13.63 30.66
N PHE A 46 7.77 -14.17 31.57
CA PHE A 46 9.14 -14.60 31.29
C PHE A 46 9.14 -16.07 30.83
N SER A 47 8.65 -16.32 29.62
CA SER A 47 8.64 -17.66 29.03
C SER A 47 9.29 -17.61 27.65
N GLY A 48 10.39 -18.36 27.47
CA GLY A 48 11.11 -18.39 26.18
C GLY A 48 10.23 -18.85 25.02
N HIS A 49 9.28 -19.76 25.27
CA HIS A 49 8.32 -20.21 24.25
C HIS A 49 7.34 -19.10 23.85
N SER A 50 6.85 -18.31 24.80
CA SER A 50 5.97 -17.16 24.52
C SER A 50 6.71 -16.08 23.74
N SER A 51 7.94 -15.74 24.16
CA SER A 51 8.77 -14.75 23.48
C SER A 51 9.07 -15.13 22.03
N ALA A 52 9.38 -16.41 21.77
CA ALA A 52 9.57 -16.91 20.40
C ALA A 52 8.29 -16.76 19.55
N ARG A 53 7.12 -17.12 20.09
CA ARG A 53 5.85 -16.96 19.37
C ARG A 53 5.50 -15.50 19.06
N PHE A 54 5.79 -14.58 19.97
CA PHE A 54 5.60 -13.15 19.72
C PHE A 54 6.52 -12.64 18.61
N ALA A 55 7.78 -13.08 18.58
CA ALA A 55 8.73 -12.74 17.52
C ALA A 55 8.28 -13.29 16.15
N ASP A 56 7.84 -14.56 16.09
CA ASP A 56 7.30 -15.17 14.87
C ASP A 56 6.09 -14.39 14.34
N MET A 57 5.16 -14.03 15.23
CA MET A 57 3.97 -13.25 14.88
C MET A 57 4.34 -11.84 14.41
N GLU A 58 5.31 -11.19 15.03
CA GLU A 58 5.83 -9.89 14.59
C GLU A 58 6.39 -9.99 13.16
N GLN A 59 7.16 -11.04 12.87
CA GLN A 59 7.72 -11.28 11.54
C GLN A 59 6.65 -11.56 10.48
N ILE A 60 5.68 -12.44 10.77
CA ILE A 60 4.57 -12.75 9.85
C ILE A 60 3.78 -11.48 9.52
N ARG A 61 3.46 -10.69 10.55
CA ARG A 61 2.70 -9.46 10.40
C ARG A 61 3.47 -8.41 9.60
N ARG A 62 4.78 -8.27 9.86
CA ARG A 62 5.66 -7.38 9.08
C ARG A 62 5.70 -7.81 7.62
N HIS A 63 5.86 -9.09 7.34
CA HIS A 63 5.86 -9.62 5.98
C HIS A 63 4.53 -9.33 5.27
N ALA A 64 3.40 -9.64 5.90
CA ALA A 64 2.07 -9.37 5.34
C ALA A 64 1.87 -7.88 5.05
N ALA A 65 2.27 -7.01 5.97
CA ALA A 65 2.17 -5.57 5.82
C ALA A 65 3.04 -5.04 4.66
N VAL A 66 4.26 -5.52 4.52
CA VAL A 66 5.14 -5.18 3.39
C VAL A 66 4.56 -5.66 2.06
N SER A 67 3.99 -6.86 2.00
CA SER A 67 3.31 -7.36 0.80
C SER A 67 2.11 -6.49 0.41
N ILE A 68 1.27 -6.11 1.38
CA ILE A 68 0.13 -5.22 1.14
C ILE A 68 0.61 -3.85 0.62
N ALA A 69 1.67 -3.32 1.22
CA ALA A 69 2.27 -2.06 0.79
C ALA A 69 2.78 -2.13 -0.66
N ALA A 70 3.50 -3.19 -1.01
CA ALA A 70 4.01 -3.40 -2.35
C ALA A 70 2.87 -3.44 -3.38
N VAL A 71 1.82 -4.23 -3.13
CA VAL A 71 0.65 -4.33 -4.03
C VAL A 71 -0.08 -3.00 -4.15
N GLY A 72 -0.28 -2.28 -3.04
CA GLY A 72 -0.92 -0.96 -3.05
C GLY A 72 -0.14 0.06 -3.88
N SER A 73 1.18 0.12 -3.68
CA SER A 73 2.06 0.99 -4.47
C SER A 73 2.11 0.61 -5.94
N GLU A 74 2.14 -0.68 -6.27
CA GLU A 74 2.13 -1.15 -7.66
C GLU A 74 0.82 -0.78 -8.37
N LEU A 75 -0.32 -0.96 -7.70
CA LEU A 75 -1.62 -0.61 -8.26
C LEU A 75 -1.75 0.91 -8.48
N ALA A 76 -1.29 1.72 -7.52
CA ALA A 76 -1.24 3.17 -7.67
C ALA A 76 -0.36 3.59 -8.87
N ALA A 77 0.79 2.95 -9.05
CA ALA A 77 1.68 3.21 -10.19
C ALA A 77 1.01 2.84 -11.52
N LYS A 78 0.34 1.68 -11.60
CA LYS A 78 -0.39 1.25 -12.81
C LYS A 78 -1.52 2.21 -13.17
N LEU A 79 -2.27 2.71 -12.19
CA LEU A 79 -3.33 3.69 -12.42
C LEU A 79 -2.76 4.99 -13.00
N ARG A 80 -1.66 5.52 -12.42
CA ARG A 80 -1.00 6.73 -12.96
C ARG A 80 -0.47 6.51 -14.38
N ALA A 81 0.15 5.36 -14.64
CA ALA A 81 0.65 5.00 -15.96
C ALA A 81 -0.50 4.95 -16.98
N ALA A 82 -1.64 4.36 -16.62
CA ALA A 82 -2.83 4.37 -17.47
C ALA A 82 -3.28 5.81 -17.78
N GLY A 83 -3.43 6.66 -16.76
CA GLY A 83 -3.81 8.07 -16.95
C GLY A 83 -2.87 8.84 -17.89
N TYR A 84 -1.56 8.59 -17.81
CA TYR A 84 -0.57 9.17 -18.72
C TYR A 84 -0.71 8.69 -20.16
N VAL A 85 -0.94 7.39 -20.36
CA VAL A 85 -1.15 6.81 -21.69
C VAL A 85 -2.40 7.40 -22.34
N TYR A 86 -3.50 7.50 -21.61
CA TYR A 86 -4.74 8.09 -22.13
C TYR A 86 -4.55 9.56 -22.51
N ALA A 87 -3.92 10.37 -21.65
CA ALA A 87 -3.64 11.77 -21.97
C ALA A 87 -2.80 11.92 -23.25
N ARG A 88 -1.78 11.08 -23.46
CA ARG A 88 -0.97 11.11 -24.69
C ARG A 88 -1.73 10.71 -25.95
N VAL A 89 -2.64 9.74 -25.83
CA VAL A 89 -3.48 9.32 -26.96
C VAL A 89 -4.43 10.45 -27.33
N ASP A 90 -5.05 11.10 -26.34
CA ASP A 90 -5.94 12.24 -26.55
C ASP A 90 -5.20 13.42 -27.23
N ASP A 91 -4.01 13.79 -26.72
CA ASP A 91 -3.18 14.84 -27.33
C ASP A 91 -2.85 14.54 -28.80
N SER A 92 -2.50 13.28 -29.10
CA SER A 92 -2.16 12.83 -30.45
C SER A 92 -3.38 12.82 -31.38
N LEU A 93 -4.56 12.49 -30.86
CA LEU A 93 -5.80 12.51 -31.63
C LEU A 93 -6.23 13.95 -31.93
N SER A 94 -6.22 14.84 -30.92
CA SER A 94 -6.52 16.26 -31.10
C SER A 94 -5.59 16.91 -32.13
N ALA A 95 -4.28 16.65 -32.06
CA ALA A 95 -3.32 17.20 -33.02
C ALA A 95 -3.50 16.69 -34.47
N ASN A 96 -4.17 15.54 -34.66
CA ASN A 96 -4.51 15.02 -35.99
C ASN A 96 -5.88 15.49 -36.48
N LEU A 97 -6.81 15.83 -35.58
CA LEU A 97 -8.11 16.41 -35.93
C LEU A 97 -8.01 17.89 -36.32
N ASP A 98 -7.01 18.60 -35.80
CA ASP A 98 -6.72 20.00 -36.15
C ASP A 98 -5.97 20.17 -37.49
N LYS A 99 -5.74 19.08 -38.24
CA LYS A 99 -5.11 19.09 -39.58
C LYS A 99 -6.12 18.83 -40.68
#